data_AF-A0A345QNN0-F1
#
_entry.id   AF-A0A345QNN0-F1
#
_cell.length_a   1.000
_cell.length_b   1.000
_cell.length_c   1.000
_cell.angle_alpha   90.00
_cell.angle_beta   90.00
_cell.angle_gamma   90.00
#
_symmetry.space_group_name_H-M   'P 1'
#
loop_
_entity.id
_entity.type
_entity.pdbx_description
1 polymer ?
#
loop_
_entity_poly.entity_id
_entity_poly.type
_entity_poly.pdbx_seq_one_letter_code
_entity_poly.pdbx_strand_id
1 'polypeptide(L)'
;MSKAYFGPRLIFGKAHTDTNDVVAEANYVKDHDFDLMKGNTGIPITPAAQYLVQYRHPLESVQSFFEFQVHHKQLQDTREHWQMFLPKALEYWKGFVFKWCLDPNLPSSCRVHALSYGNLYTNPHKSVADVIDFLTAGREEIDTKKLDHAVEKFTGDFARYVDQEAKGTRPVSQLRDIRTFRYFDDTLPEIERSLVQEYLNPLGLDQKLVD
;
A
#
# COMPACT_ATOMS: atom_id res chain seq x y z
N MET A 1 -17.37 -21.09 22.52
CA MET A 1 -17.84 -20.16 21.48
C MET A 1 -16.80 -19.05 21.35
N SER A 2 -15.93 -19.10 20.34
CA SER A 2 -14.98 -18.02 20.08
C SER A 2 -15.74 -16.83 19.50
N LYS A 3 -15.68 -15.68 20.18
CA LYS A 3 -16.20 -14.42 19.64
C LYS A 3 -15.44 -14.11 18.34
N ALA A 4 -16.16 -13.88 17.26
CA ALA A 4 -15.60 -13.36 16.02
C ALA A 4 -14.73 -12.13 16.35
N TYR A 5 -13.51 -12.09 15.79
CA TYR A 5 -12.51 -11.05 16.08
C TYR A 5 -12.88 -9.67 15.47
N PHE A 6 -14.02 -9.62 14.79
CA PHE A 6 -14.69 -8.41 14.33
C PHE A 6 -15.81 -8.11 15.32
N GLY A 7 -15.57 -7.22 16.28
CA GLY A 7 -16.69 -6.63 17.02
C GLY A 7 -17.72 -6.05 16.03
N PRO A 8 -19.00 -5.88 16.42
CA PRO A 8 -20.03 -5.32 15.55
C PRO A 8 -19.75 -3.87 15.11
N ARG A 9 -18.67 -3.27 15.61
CA ARG A 9 -18.24 -1.91 15.30
C ARG A 9 -16.78 -1.92 14.85
N LEU A 10 -16.56 -1.36 13.67
CA LEU A 10 -15.24 -0.98 13.18
C LEU A 10 -14.86 0.35 13.84
N ILE A 11 -13.84 0.33 14.69
CA ILE A 11 -13.30 1.52 15.36
C ILE A 11 -11.92 1.76 14.76
N PHE A 12 -11.87 2.70 13.81
CA PHE A 12 -10.68 3.03 13.06
C PHE A 12 -9.88 4.12 13.78
N GLY A 13 -8.66 3.79 14.21
CA GLY A 13 -7.65 4.74 14.64
C GLY A 13 -6.76 5.14 13.46
N LYS A 14 -6.37 6.42 13.41
CA LYS A 14 -5.37 6.89 12.46
C LYS A 14 -4.12 7.27 13.24
N ALA A 15 -3.03 6.52 13.04
CA ALA A 15 -1.73 6.93 13.53
C ALA A 15 -1.18 7.95 12.53
N HIS A 16 -1.33 9.24 12.86
CA HIS A 16 -0.60 10.30 12.19
C HIS A 16 0.57 10.69 13.08
N THR A 17 1.71 11.02 12.46
CA THR A 17 2.99 11.27 13.15
C THR A 17 2.94 12.36 14.22
N ASP A 18 1.92 13.22 14.20
CA ASP A 18 1.82 14.39 15.09
C ASP A 18 0.59 14.38 16.02
N THR A 19 -0.39 13.50 15.78
CA THR A 19 -1.53 13.29 16.68
C THR A 19 -1.71 11.79 16.88
N ASN A 20 -1.31 11.29 18.05
CA ASN A 20 -1.62 9.92 18.48
C ASN A 20 -3.12 9.79 18.79
N ASP A 21 -3.97 9.98 17.79
CA ASP A 21 -5.43 9.80 17.87
C ASP A 21 -5.80 8.30 17.72
N VAL A 22 -4.93 7.42 18.22
CA VAL A 22 -5.26 6.01 18.41
C VAL A 22 -6.06 5.94 19.71
N VAL A 23 -7.39 5.99 19.59
CA VAL A 23 -8.25 5.71 20.73
C VAL A 23 -7.95 4.30 21.25
N ALA A 24 -7.92 4.12 22.57
CA ALA A 24 -7.61 2.82 23.20
C ALA A 24 -8.55 1.68 22.76
N GLU A 25 -9.70 2.03 22.18
CA GLU A 25 -10.73 1.11 21.67
C GLU A 25 -10.57 0.78 20.18
N ALA A 26 -9.58 1.35 19.48
CA ALA A 26 -9.37 1.11 18.06
C ALA A 26 -9.01 -0.36 17.80
N ASN A 27 -9.74 -1.00 16.89
CA ASN A 27 -9.47 -2.37 16.44
C ASN A 27 -8.86 -2.42 15.03
N TYR A 28 -8.67 -1.26 14.39
CA TYR A 28 -7.88 -1.08 13.18
C TYR A 28 -7.04 0.19 13.30
N VAL A 29 -5.76 0.10 12.96
CA VAL A 29 -4.86 1.25 12.87
C VAL A 29 -4.25 1.26 11.48
N LYS A 30 -4.31 2.41 10.82
CA LYS A 30 -3.58 2.66 9.59
C LYS A 30 -2.35 3.51 9.88
N ASP A 31 -1.22 3.06 9.34
CA ASP A 31 0.04 3.78 9.36
C ASP A 31 0.74 3.60 8.00
N HIS A 32 1.68 4.50 7.70
CA HIS A 32 2.54 4.44 6.53
C HIS A 32 4.00 4.09 6.89
N ASP A 33 4.39 4.17 8.17
CA ASP A 33 5.75 3.94 8.70
C ASP A 33 6.79 4.95 8.16
N PHE A 34 6.37 6.22 8.05
CA PHE A 34 7.20 7.30 7.48
C PHE A 34 8.49 7.58 8.25
N ASP A 35 8.61 7.10 9.49
CA ASP A 35 9.86 7.18 10.26
C ASP A 35 11.00 6.36 9.64
N LEU A 36 10.69 5.39 8.76
CA LEU A 36 11.70 4.75 7.91
C LEU A 36 12.44 5.75 7.02
N MET A 37 11.79 6.84 6.58
CA MET A 37 12.47 7.91 5.81
C MET A 37 13.55 8.62 6.62
N LYS A 38 13.51 8.52 7.95
CA LYS A 38 14.48 9.12 8.87
C LYS A 38 15.57 8.12 9.30
N GLY A 39 15.58 6.91 8.72
CA GLY A 39 16.51 5.84 9.10
C GLY A 39 16.16 5.15 10.41
N ASN A 40 14.97 5.39 10.97
CA ASN A 40 14.51 4.77 12.21
C ASN A 40 13.64 3.55 11.92
N THR A 41 13.64 2.55 12.81
CA THR A 41 12.67 1.46 12.78
C THR A 41 11.33 1.99 13.31
N GLY A 42 10.60 2.77 12.51
CA GLY A 42 9.43 3.54 12.96
C GLY A 42 8.48 2.75 13.85
N ILE A 43 7.77 1.78 13.29
CA ILE A 43 6.83 0.92 14.04
C ILE A 43 7.48 -0.42 14.43
N PRO A 44 7.53 -0.80 15.71
CA PRO A 44 7.98 -2.13 16.09
C PRO A 44 6.97 -3.21 15.64
N ILE A 45 7.48 -4.29 15.09
CA ILE A 45 6.66 -5.46 14.72
C ILE A 45 6.50 -6.33 15.98
N THR A 46 5.26 -6.59 16.36
CA THR A 46 4.94 -7.33 17.59
C THR A 46 4.14 -8.59 17.27
N PRO A 47 4.36 -9.71 17.98
CA PRO A 47 3.56 -10.93 17.80
C PRO A 47 2.09 -10.79 18.20
N ALA A 48 1.74 -9.73 18.95
CA ALA A 48 0.38 -9.50 19.44
C ALA A 48 -0.55 -8.90 18.36
N ALA A 49 0.01 -8.39 17.26
CA ALA A 49 -0.74 -7.73 16.21
C ALA A 49 -0.74 -8.55 14.91
N GLN A 50 -1.78 -8.30 14.09
CA GLN A 50 -1.84 -8.76 12.70
C GLN A 50 -1.59 -7.55 11.80
N TYR A 51 -0.68 -7.70 10.84
CA TYR A 51 -0.30 -6.64 9.91
C TYR A 51 -0.78 -6.98 8.51
N LEU A 52 -1.70 -6.17 8.00
CA LEU A 52 -2.04 -6.17 6.58
C LEU A 52 -1.19 -5.11 5.88
N VAL A 53 -0.21 -5.54 5.11
CA VAL A 53 0.78 -4.66 4.48
C VAL A 53 0.46 -4.56 3.00
N GLN A 54 -0.14 -3.44 2.58
CA GLN A 54 -0.34 -3.17 1.17
C GLN A 54 0.93 -2.55 0.57
N TYR A 55 1.40 -3.10 -0.54
CA TYR A 55 2.52 -2.56 -1.31
C TYR A 55 2.15 -2.44 -2.78
N ARG A 56 2.90 -1.64 -3.53
CA ARG A 56 2.70 -1.36 -4.95
C ARG A 56 4.04 -1.43 -5.68
N HIS A 57 3.99 -1.62 -7.00
CA HIS A 57 5.14 -1.47 -7.89
C HIS A 57 5.96 -0.22 -7.52
N PRO A 58 7.29 -0.33 -7.38
CA PRO A 58 8.13 0.72 -6.80
C PRO A 58 7.99 2.06 -7.51
N LEU A 59 8.14 2.06 -8.83
CA LEU A 59 8.12 3.31 -9.59
C LEU A 59 6.73 3.96 -9.60
N GLU A 60 5.66 3.16 -9.65
CA GLU A 60 4.29 3.69 -9.56
C GLU A 60 4.00 4.27 -8.17
N SER A 61 4.53 3.63 -7.12
CA SER A 61 4.42 4.11 -5.74
C SER A 61 5.14 5.44 -5.57
N VAL A 62 6.38 5.54 -6.06
CA VAL A 62 7.18 6.77 -6.01
C VAL A 62 6.56 7.88 -6.85
N GLN A 63 6.07 7.59 -8.06
CA GLN A 63 5.33 8.55 -8.87
C GLN A 63 4.11 9.09 -8.11
N SER A 64 3.30 8.19 -7.56
CA SER A 64 2.09 8.58 -6.82
C SER A 64 2.43 9.43 -5.59
N PHE A 65 3.56 9.15 -4.92
CA PHE A 65 4.00 9.93 -3.78
C PHE A 65 4.51 11.32 -4.20
N PHE A 66 5.28 11.41 -5.30
CA PHE A 66 5.72 12.69 -5.83
C PHE A 66 4.53 13.60 -6.20
N GLU A 67 3.55 13.06 -6.95
CA GLU A 67 2.35 13.81 -7.33
C GLU A 67 1.53 14.25 -6.11
N PHE A 68 1.45 13.41 -5.07
CA PHE A 68 0.83 13.78 -3.80
C PHE A 68 1.53 14.99 -3.17
N GLN A 69 2.88 14.98 -3.12
CA GLN A 69 3.65 16.10 -2.55
C GLN A 69 3.51 17.38 -3.38
N VAL A 70 3.49 17.27 -4.70
CA VAL A 70 3.21 18.40 -5.60
C VAL A 70 1.82 18.98 -5.34
N HIS A 71 0.80 18.13 -5.27
CA HIS A 71 -0.58 18.55 -5.02
C HIS A 71 -0.74 19.30 -3.69
N HIS A 72 -0.03 18.85 -2.64
CA HIS A 72 -0.01 19.49 -1.33
C HIS A 72 1.00 20.65 -1.23
N LYS A 73 1.56 21.10 -2.37
CA LYS A 73 2.50 22.23 -2.47
C LYS A 73 3.77 22.05 -1.63
N GLN A 74 4.17 20.80 -1.37
CA GLN A 74 5.41 20.45 -0.66
C GLN A 74 6.61 20.30 -1.59
N LEU A 75 6.36 20.06 -2.88
CA LEU A 75 7.37 19.99 -3.94
C LEU A 75 6.89 20.75 -5.18
N GLN A 76 7.82 21.25 -5.98
CA GLN A 76 7.50 21.80 -7.29
C GLN A 76 7.40 20.69 -8.33
N ASP A 77 6.46 20.84 -9.26
CA ASP A 77 6.32 19.94 -10.39
C ASP A 77 7.37 20.22 -11.46
N THR A 78 8.60 19.75 -11.25
CA THR A 78 9.72 19.93 -12.18
C THR A 78 10.57 18.67 -12.27
N ARG A 79 11.31 18.51 -13.38
CA ARG A 79 12.21 17.36 -13.58
C ARG A 79 13.32 17.34 -12.52
N GLU A 80 13.84 18.51 -12.14
CA GLU A 80 14.89 18.67 -11.15
C GLU A 80 14.42 18.19 -9.77
N HIS A 81 13.20 18.56 -9.36
CA HIS A 81 12.64 18.08 -8.10
C HIS A 81 12.33 16.58 -8.12
N TRP A 82 11.87 16.04 -9.26
CA TRP A 82 11.71 14.60 -9.44
C TRP A 82 13.04 13.86 -9.26
N GLN A 83 14.11 14.31 -9.92
CA GLN A 83 15.44 13.71 -9.82
C GLN A 83 15.99 13.73 -8.39
N MET A 84 15.73 14.78 -7.62
CA MET A 84 16.10 14.84 -6.20
C MET A 84 15.23 13.94 -5.31
N PHE A 85 13.95 13.77 -5.66
CA PHE A 85 12.97 13.03 -4.88
C PHE A 85 13.10 11.51 -5.05
N LEU A 86 13.23 11.06 -6.31
CA LEU A 86 13.27 9.66 -6.70
C LEU A 86 14.19 8.77 -5.85
N PRO A 87 15.49 9.10 -5.65
CA PRO A 87 16.39 8.22 -4.90
C PRO A 87 15.96 8.07 -3.43
N LYS A 88 15.50 9.14 -2.78
CA LYS A 88 15.04 9.11 -1.37
C LYS A 88 13.75 8.31 -1.22
N ALA A 89 12.81 8.50 -2.15
CA ALA A 89 11.55 7.77 -2.14
C ALA A 89 11.76 6.27 -2.44
N LEU A 90 12.71 5.93 -3.31
CA LEU A 90 13.11 4.54 -3.55
C LEU A 90 13.79 3.91 -2.35
N GLU A 91 14.68 4.63 -1.67
CA GLU A 91 15.31 4.14 -0.43
C GLU A 91 14.26 3.82 0.64
N TYR A 92 13.30 4.73 0.83
CA TYR A 92 12.15 4.49 1.69
C TYR A 92 11.33 3.26 1.27
N TRP A 93 10.96 3.15 -0.01
CA TRP A 93 10.18 2.02 -0.52
C TRP A 93 10.90 0.69 -0.29
N LYS A 94 12.21 0.63 -0.57
CA LYS A 94 13.04 -0.55 -0.33
C LYS A 94 13.06 -0.92 1.15
N GLY A 95 13.30 0.05 2.03
CA GLY A 95 13.28 -0.16 3.47
C GLY A 95 11.93 -0.66 3.98
N PHE A 96 10.83 -0.10 3.45
CA PHE A 96 9.47 -0.53 3.78
C PHE A 96 9.21 -1.98 3.36
N VAL A 97 9.45 -2.32 2.08
CA VAL A 97 9.22 -3.69 1.57
C VAL A 97 10.14 -4.69 2.26
N PHE A 98 11.40 -4.34 2.48
CA PHE A 98 12.33 -5.19 3.22
C PHE A 98 11.80 -5.49 4.62
N LYS A 99 11.56 -4.46 5.44
CA LYS A 99 11.09 -4.60 6.82
C LYS A 99 9.81 -5.41 6.92
N TRP A 100 8.82 -5.07 6.09
CA TRP A 100 7.47 -5.59 6.28
C TRP A 100 7.20 -6.89 5.54
N CYS A 101 7.91 -7.16 4.45
CA CYS A 101 7.58 -8.29 3.57
C CYS A 101 8.70 -9.31 3.43
N LEU A 102 9.97 -8.91 3.59
CA LEU A 102 11.13 -9.76 3.24
C LEU A 102 12.12 -10.02 4.37
N ASP A 103 12.03 -9.30 5.50
CA ASP A 103 13.02 -9.38 6.56
C ASP A 103 13.08 -10.82 7.11
N PRO A 104 14.21 -11.53 6.94
CA PRO A 104 14.34 -12.91 7.39
C PRO A 104 14.33 -13.04 8.91
N ASN A 105 14.46 -11.93 9.64
CA ASN A 105 14.40 -11.89 11.10
C ASN A 105 12.98 -11.64 11.62
N LEU A 106 11.98 -11.51 10.74
CA LEU A 106 10.57 -11.46 11.15
C LEU A 106 10.26 -12.69 12.00
N PRO A 107 9.84 -12.52 13.27
CA PRO A 107 9.49 -13.66 14.11
C PRO A 107 8.42 -14.50 13.43
N SER A 108 8.56 -15.82 13.44
CA SER A 108 7.55 -16.73 12.86
C SER A 108 6.17 -16.62 13.54
N SER A 109 6.13 -16.02 14.73
CA SER A 109 4.90 -15.70 15.46
C SER A 109 4.22 -14.40 14.98
N CYS A 110 4.93 -13.54 14.26
CA CYS A 110 4.35 -12.35 13.66
C CYS A 110 3.45 -12.73 12.49
N ARG A 111 2.25 -12.17 12.47
CA ARG A 111 1.25 -12.43 11.43
C ARG A 111 1.24 -11.26 10.48
N VAL A 112 1.98 -11.39 9.38
CA VAL A 112 2.01 -10.39 8.31
C VAL A 112 1.38 -10.98 7.05
N HIS A 113 0.49 -10.22 6.42
CA HIS A 113 -0.06 -10.53 5.11
C HIS A 113 0.28 -9.41 4.14
N ALA A 114 1.14 -9.72 3.17
CA ALA A 114 1.56 -8.79 2.13
C ALA A 114 0.53 -8.79 0.99
N LEU A 115 -0.10 -7.65 0.75
CA LEU A 115 -1.14 -7.45 -0.27
C LEU A 115 -0.62 -6.58 -1.41
N SER A 116 -0.46 -7.16 -2.59
CA SER A 116 -0.12 -6.40 -3.80
C SER A 116 -1.30 -5.54 -4.24
N TYR A 117 -1.07 -4.24 -4.43
CA TYR A 117 -2.03 -3.31 -5.01
C TYR A 117 -2.43 -3.76 -6.43
N GLY A 118 -1.49 -4.28 -7.21
CA GLY A 118 -1.76 -4.80 -8.56
C GLY A 118 -2.73 -5.98 -8.52
N ASN A 119 -2.50 -6.96 -7.64
CA ASN A 119 -3.39 -8.11 -7.50
C ASN A 119 -4.76 -7.72 -6.95
N LEU A 120 -4.81 -6.78 -5.99
CA LEU A 120 -6.08 -6.26 -5.48
C LEU A 120 -6.90 -5.61 -6.61
N TYR A 121 -6.23 -4.94 -7.55
CA TYR A 121 -6.89 -4.30 -8.67
C TYR A 121 -7.36 -5.31 -9.73
N THR A 122 -6.52 -6.28 -10.10
CA THR A 122 -6.83 -7.24 -11.19
C THR A 122 -7.67 -8.42 -10.74
N ASN A 123 -7.60 -8.79 -9.47
CA ASN A 123 -8.35 -9.89 -8.87
C ASN A 123 -8.86 -9.52 -7.47
N PRO A 124 -9.80 -8.55 -7.37
CA PRO A 124 -10.27 -8.02 -6.10
C PRO A 124 -10.97 -9.07 -5.24
N HIS A 125 -11.81 -9.93 -5.83
CA HIS A 125 -12.53 -10.97 -5.08
C HIS A 125 -11.57 -11.92 -4.38
N LYS A 126 -10.58 -12.47 -5.09
CA LYS A 126 -9.58 -13.35 -4.48
C LYS A 126 -8.76 -12.61 -3.43
N SER A 127 -8.27 -11.42 -3.76
CA SER A 127 -7.41 -10.66 -2.85
C SER A 127 -8.12 -10.29 -1.55
N VAL A 128 -9.39 -9.88 -1.62
CA VAL A 128 -10.20 -9.58 -0.44
C VAL A 128 -10.54 -10.86 0.33
N ALA A 129 -10.83 -11.97 -0.36
CA ALA A 129 -11.06 -13.26 0.30
C ALA A 129 -9.82 -13.74 1.08
N ASP A 130 -8.63 -13.64 0.49
CA ASP A 130 -7.35 -13.99 1.13
C ASP A 130 -7.10 -13.11 2.37
N VAL A 131 -7.48 -11.83 2.34
CA VAL A 131 -7.41 -10.93 3.49
C VAL A 131 -8.40 -11.31 4.59
N ILE A 132 -9.65 -11.66 4.24
CA ILE A 132 -10.65 -12.12 5.22
C ILE A 132 -10.16 -13.41 5.89
N ASP A 133 -9.65 -14.36 5.11
CA ASP A 133 -9.07 -15.60 5.63
C ASP A 133 -7.92 -15.31 6.61
N PHE A 134 -6.98 -14.44 6.23
CA PHE A 134 -5.88 -14.02 7.09
C PHE A 134 -6.36 -13.40 8.40
N LEU A 135 -7.28 -12.43 8.33
CA LEU A 135 -7.77 -11.71 9.51
C LEU A 135 -8.56 -12.64 10.44
N THR A 136 -9.34 -13.56 9.89
CA THR A 136 -10.17 -14.52 10.65
C THR A 136 -9.40 -15.76 11.11
N ALA A 137 -8.20 -15.99 10.56
CA ALA A 137 -7.46 -17.24 10.63
C ALA A 137 -8.27 -18.43 10.06
N GLY A 138 -8.99 -18.21 8.96
CA GLY A 138 -9.82 -19.21 8.28
C GLY A 138 -11.00 -19.73 9.09
N ARG A 139 -11.39 -19.03 10.16
CA ARG A 139 -12.47 -19.46 11.05
C ARG A 139 -13.87 -19.04 10.60
N GLU A 140 -13.95 -18.07 9.70
CA GLU A 140 -15.22 -17.55 9.19
C GLU A 140 -15.43 -18.02 7.75
N GLU A 141 -16.66 -18.43 7.44
CA GLU A 141 -17.07 -18.70 6.06
C GLU A 141 -17.29 -17.36 5.34
N ILE A 142 -16.76 -17.25 4.13
CA ILE A 142 -16.88 -16.03 3.32
C ILE A 142 -18.26 -16.02 2.65
N ASP A 143 -19.10 -15.07 3.05
CA ASP A 143 -20.37 -14.78 2.39
C ASP A 143 -20.10 -14.13 1.01
N THR A 144 -20.10 -14.96 -0.03
CA THR A 144 -19.76 -14.55 -1.41
C THR A 144 -20.64 -13.41 -1.91
N LYS A 145 -21.94 -13.39 -1.55
CA LYS A 145 -22.85 -12.31 -1.95
C LYS A 145 -22.46 -10.97 -1.33
N LYS A 146 -22.06 -10.97 -0.05
CA LYS A 146 -21.57 -9.76 0.61
C LYS A 146 -20.22 -9.32 0.06
N LEU A 147 -19.35 -10.28 -0.26
CA LEU A 147 -18.07 -10.00 -0.90
C LEU A 147 -18.27 -9.34 -2.27
N ASP A 148 -19.09 -9.94 -3.14
CA ASP A 148 -19.40 -9.41 -4.47
C ASP A 148 -19.95 -7.99 -4.37
N HIS A 149 -20.94 -7.79 -3.49
CA HIS A 149 -21.51 -6.47 -3.25
C HIS A 149 -20.47 -5.44 -2.76
N ALA A 150 -19.57 -5.85 -1.85
CA ALA A 150 -18.50 -4.98 -1.38
C ALA A 150 -17.54 -4.64 -2.52
N VAL A 151 -17.08 -5.62 -3.30
CA VAL A 151 -16.18 -5.41 -4.43
C VAL A 151 -16.81 -4.47 -5.46
N GLU A 152 -18.06 -4.71 -5.87
CA GLU A 152 -18.78 -3.84 -6.81
C GLU A 152 -18.87 -2.41 -6.30
N LYS A 153 -19.29 -2.24 -5.04
CA LYS A 153 -19.40 -0.92 -4.40
C LYS A 153 -18.07 -0.17 -4.36
N PHE A 154 -16.98 -0.86 -4.02
CA PHE A 154 -15.67 -0.25 -3.86
C PHE A 154 -14.85 -0.15 -5.15
N THR A 155 -15.22 -0.86 -6.21
CA THR A 155 -14.61 -0.73 -7.55
C THR A 155 -15.32 0.29 -8.44
N GLY A 156 -16.64 0.49 -8.28
CA GLY A 156 -17.42 1.44 -9.08
C GLY A 156 -17.29 2.90 -8.66
N ASP A 157 -17.34 3.18 -7.35
CA ASP A 157 -17.52 4.55 -6.83
C ASP A 157 -16.42 5.02 -5.88
N PHE A 158 -15.59 4.11 -5.35
CA PHE A 158 -14.70 4.48 -4.27
C PHE A 158 -13.42 5.15 -4.79
N ALA A 159 -13.17 6.30 -4.18
CA ALA A 159 -11.99 7.10 -4.32
C ALA A 159 -11.96 7.82 -5.68
N ARG A 160 -12.71 8.92 -5.80
CA ARG A 160 -12.41 9.99 -6.76
C ARG A 160 -12.02 11.25 -6.00
N TYR A 161 -10.93 11.92 -6.37
CA TYR A 161 -10.66 13.28 -5.92
C TYR A 161 -11.62 14.22 -6.64
N VAL A 162 -12.21 15.16 -5.90
CA VAL A 162 -12.76 16.36 -6.52
C VAL A 162 -11.57 17.19 -6.96
N ASP A 163 -11.30 17.16 -8.26
CA ASP A 163 -10.27 17.98 -8.86
C ASP A 163 -10.83 19.41 -8.96
N GLN A 164 -10.41 20.26 -8.02
CA GLN A 164 -10.88 21.65 -7.94
C GLN A 164 -10.46 22.47 -9.17
N GLU A 165 -9.40 22.07 -9.87
CA GLU A 165 -8.91 22.75 -11.06
C GLU A 165 -9.59 22.24 -12.34
N ALA A 166 -9.84 20.92 -12.44
CA ALA A 166 -10.47 20.31 -13.62
C ALA A 166 -12.00 20.33 -13.63
N LYS A 167 -12.67 20.92 -12.61
CA LYS A 167 -14.14 20.88 -12.44
C LYS A 167 -14.73 19.48 -12.63
N GLY A 168 -14.05 18.45 -12.11
CA GLY A 168 -14.40 17.05 -12.35
C GLY A 168 -13.97 16.12 -11.22
N THR A 169 -14.27 14.83 -11.38
CA THR A 169 -13.83 13.78 -10.45
C THR A 169 -12.80 12.90 -11.13
N ARG A 170 -11.62 12.71 -10.51
CA ARG A 170 -10.58 11.78 -11.01
C ARG A 170 -10.48 10.58 -10.09
N PRO A 171 -10.46 9.33 -10.59
CA PRO A 171 -10.27 8.17 -9.73
C PRO A 171 -8.90 8.21 -9.03
N VAL A 172 -8.92 8.08 -7.71
CA VAL A 172 -7.78 8.03 -6.77
C VAL A 172 -7.01 6.73 -6.95
N SER A 173 -7.70 5.65 -7.34
CA SER A 173 -7.15 4.29 -7.46
C SER A 173 -7.18 3.82 -8.91
N GLN A 174 -6.22 4.27 -9.72
CA GLN A 174 -5.92 3.66 -11.02
C GLN A 174 -4.58 2.94 -10.98
N LEU A 175 -4.49 1.85 -11.73
CA LEU A 175 -3.18 1.36 -12.16
C LEU A 175 -2.50 2.47 -12.94
N ARG A 176 -1.24 2.71 -12.62
CA ARG A 176 -0.44 3.77 -13.23
C ARG A 176 0.51 3.07 -14.18
N ASP A 177 0.62 3.60 -15.38
CA ASP A 177 1.70 3.20 -16.25
C ASP A 177 2.83 4.22 -16.10
N ILE A 178 3.92 3.82 -15.44
CA ILE A 178 5.08 4.68 -15.23
C ILE A 178 5.65 5.22 -16.55
N ARG A 179 5.50 4.48 -17.66
CA ARG A 179 5.96 4.88 -18.99
C ARG A 179 5.24 6.12 -19.52
N THR A 180 4.06 6.42 -18.98
CA THR A 180 3.27 7.62 -19.32
C THR A 180 3.62 8.82 -18.46
N PHE A 181 4.50 8.66 -17.46
CA PHE A 181 4.88 9.74 -16.57
C PHE A 181 5.76 10.76 -17.30
N ARG A 182 5.47 12.06 -17.13
CA ARG A 182 6.17 13.16 -17.83
C ARG A 182 7.69 13.24 -17.58
N TYR A 183 8.18 12.63 -16.51
CA TYR A 183 9.61 12.55 -16.19
C TYR A 183 10.18 11.13 -16.39
N PHE A 184 9.48 10.28 -17.14
CA PHE A 184 10.02 9.01 -17.58
C PHE A 184 11.27 9.25 -18.45
N ASP A 185 12.32 8.47 -18.22
CA ASP A 185 13.57 8.52 -18.97
C ASP A 185 14.20 7.14 -19.09
N ASP A 186 15.27 7.04 -19.89
CA ASP A 186 15.92 5.78 -20.25
C ASP A 186 16.60 5.07 -19.06
N THR A 187 16.72 5.71 -17.90
CA THR A 187 17.31 5.10 -16.70
C THR A 187 16.30 4.28 -15.90
N LEU A 188 15.01 4.62 -15.98
CA LEU A 188 13.97 3.99 -15.19
C LEU A 188 13.77 2.49 -15.47
N PRO A 189 13.83 1.99 -16.73
CA PRO A 189 13.72 0.55 -16.99
C PRO A 189 14.80 -0.29 -16.31
N GLU A 190 16.02 0.23 -16.19
CA GLU A 190 17.11 -0.48 -15.50
C GLU A 190 16.88 -0.51 -13.99
N ILE A 191 16.48 0.64 -13.42
CA ILE A 191 16.10 0.75 -12.01
C ILE A 191 14.96 -0.21 -11.69
N GLU A 192 13.93 -0.24 -12.53
CA GLU A 192 12.78 -1.13 -12.40
C GLU A 192 13.21 -2.59 -12.39
N ARG A 193 14.00 -3.03 -13.38
CA ARG A 193 14.48 -4.41 -13.46
C ARG A 193 15.21 -4.83 -12.18
N SER A 194 16.09 -3.98 -11.67
CA SER A 194 16.80 -4.23 -10.42
C SER A 194 15.84 -4.37 -9.24
N LEU A 195 14.87 -3.47 -9.11
CA LEU A 195 13.92 -3.47 -7.99
C LEU A 195 12.96 -4.67 -8.06
N VAL A 196 12.51 -5.04 -9.25
CA VAL A 196 11.68 -6.23 -9.46
C VAL A 196 12.45 -7.47 -9.02
N GLN A 197 13.68 -7.63 -9.51
CA GLN A 197 14.52 -8.78 -9.19
C GLN A 197 14.81 -8.91 -7.69
N GLU A 198 15.12 -7.81 -7.02
CA GLU A 198 15.55 -7.81 -5.62
C GLU A 198 14.37 -7.82 -4.63
N TYR A 199 13.25 -7.17 -4.94
CA TYR A 199 12.17 -6.94 -3.97
C TYR A 199 10.82 -7.56 -4.35
N LEU A 200 10.47 -7.67 -5.64
CA LEU A 200 9.16 -8.19 -6.04
C LEU A 200 9.18 -9.69 -6.33
N ASN A 201 10.22 -10.18 -6.99
CA ASN A 201 10.37 -11.62 -7.27
C ASN A 201 10.36 -12.48 -6.00
N PRO A 202 11.03 -12.10 -4.89
CA PRO A 202 10.94 -12.85 -3.64
C PRO A 202 9.53 -12.89 -3.03
N LEU A 203 8.65 -11.95 -3.41
CA LEU A 203 7.23 -11.93 -3.02
C LEU A 203 6.34 -12.77 -3.95
N GLY A 204 6.93 -13.47 -4.92
CA GLY A 204 6.19 -14.24 -5.93
C GLY A 204 5.41 -13.35 -6.91
N LEU A 205 5.73 -12.05 -6.99
CA LEU A 205 5.17 -11.16 -7.98
C LEU A 205 6.09 -11.11 -9.20
N ASP A 206 5.79 -11.94 -10.19
CA ASP A 206 6.37 -11.81 -11.51
C ASP A 206 5.52 -10.81 -12.31
N GLN A 207 5.86 -9.52 -12.22
CA GLN A 207 5.24 -8.50 -13.07
C GLN A 207 6.22 -8.11 -14.16
N LYS A 208 6.06 -8.76 -15.32
CA LYS A 208 6.29 -8.06 -16.58
C LYS A 208 5.39 -6.82 -16.56
N LEU A 209 5.96 -5.61 -16.63
CA LEU A 209 5.26 -4.57 -17.37
C LEU A 209 5.04 -5.18 -18.75
N VAL A 210 3.78 -5.45 -19.07
CA VAL A 210 3.31 -6.07 -20.30
C VAL A 210 4.16 -5.56 -21.48
N ASP A 211 4.82 -6.51 -22.14
CA ASP A 211 5.57 -6.32 -23.40
C ASP A 211 4.73 -5.54 -24.42
#